data_AF-A0A3C0NN59-F1
#
_entry.id   AF-A0A3C0NN59-F1
#
_cell.length_a   1.000
_cell.length_b   1.000
_cell.length_c   1.000
_cell.angle_alpha   90.00
_cell.angle_beta   90.00
_cell.angle_gamma   90.00
#
_symmetry.space_group_name_H-M   'P 1'
#
loop_
_entity.id
_entity.type
_entity.pdbx_description
1 polymer ?
#
loop_
_entity_poly.entity_id
_entity_poly.type
_entity_poly.pdbx_seq_one_letter_code
_entity_poly.pdbx_strand_id
1 'polypeptide(L)'
;YNVTSPVLTALIRSGCFETITVMIQREVARRICAAPNTPDYGAFSLFVQWYTHPELLFDVPPHCFHPQPKVTSSVIRLTRREEKPCAVSDEELLFRIIRAAFNQRRKTLANALSSGLGCERATVEQAQEAVGLDVRIRGEALDLGSFVALTDELAKRL
;
A
#
# COMPACT_ATOMS: atom_id res chain seq x y z
N TYR A 1 -14.98 8.47 -11.03
CA TYR A 1 -14.18 7.31 -10.60
C TYR A 1 -12.84 7.66 -9.93
N ASN A 2 -12.42 8.94 -9.89
CA ASN A 2 -11.18 9.37 -9.22
C ASN A 2 -11.33 9.61 -7.69
N VAL A 3 -12.51 9.41 -7.13
CA VAL A 3 -12.81 9.76 -5.72
C VAL A 3 -12.62 8.58 -4.77
N THR A 4 -12.45 7.36 -5.29
CA THR A 4 -12.36 6.13 -4.47
C THR A 4 -11.24 6.20 -3.45
N SER A 5 -10.00 6.51 -3.86
CA SER A 5 -8.88 6.55 -2.93
C SER A 5 -9.03 7.66 -1.87
N PRO A 6 -9.40 8.92 -2.19
CA PRO A 6 -9.70 9.93 -1.19
C PRO A 6 -10.82 9.54 -0.21
N VAL A 7 -11.93 8.98 -0.70
CA VAL A 7 -13.07 8.58 0.15
C VAL A 7 -12.68 7.44 1.07
N LEU A 8 -12.07 6.38 0.55
CA LEU A 8 -11.63 5.26 1.39
C LEU A 8 -10.57 5.70 2.40
N THR A 9 -9.65 6.59 2.02
CA THR A 9 -8.67 7.16 2.96
C THR A 9 -9.37 7.90 4.10
N ALA A 10 -10.37 8.74 3.80
CA ALA A 10 -11.13 9.47 4.81
C ALA A 10 -11.92 8.54 5.72
N LEU A 11 -12.61 7.54 5.16
CA LEU A 11 -13.39 6.57 5.94
C LEU A 11 -12.49 5.74 6.86
N ILE A 12 -11.37 5.22 6.34
CA ILE A 12 -10.39 4.45 7.11
C ILE A 12 -9.80 5.30 8.24
N ARG A 13 -9.33 6.52 7.93
CA ARG A 13 -8.70 7.41 8.91
C ARG A 13 -9.66 7.94 9.97
N SER A 14 -10.96 8.02 9.66
CA SER A 14 -11.96 8.44 10.65
C SER A 14 -11.98 7.53 11.87
N GLY A 15 -11.64 6.24 11.71
CA GLY A 15 -11.74 5.24 12.79
C GLY A 15 -13.18 4.96 13.23
N CYS A 16 -14.19 5.58 12.62
CA CYS A 16 -15.59 5.47 13.06
C CYS A 16 -16.28 4.16 12.65
N PHE A 17 -15.64 3.37 11.77
CA PHE A 17 -16.24 2.19 11.17
C PHE A 17 -15.43 0.94 11.51
N GLU A 18 -16.11 -0.08 12.01
CA GLU A 18 -15.56 -1.43 12.17
C GLU A 18 -15.41 -2.12 10.81
N THR A 19 -16.39 -1.93 9.92
CA THR A 19 -16.34 -2.47 8.56
C THR A 19 -16.78 -1.42 7.53
N ILE A 20 -16.13 -1.44 6.37
CA ILE A 20 -16.50 -0.63 5.20
C ILE A 20 -16.73 -1.59 4.04
N THR A 21 -17.97 -1.71 3.56
CA THR A 21 -18.30 -2.52 2.39
C THR A 21 -18.69 -1.61 1.24
N VAL A 22 -17.93 -1.65 0.14
CA VAL A 22 -18.14 -0.76 -1.01
C VAL A 22 -18.09 -1.52 -2.32
N MET A 23 -18.85 -1.02 -3.29
CA MET A 23 -18.77 -1.46 -4.68
C MET A 23 -17.96 -0.44 -5.49
N ILE A 24 -16.93 -0.91 -6.17
CA ILE A 24 -16.01 -0.08 -6.97
C ILE A 24 -15.63 -0.83 -8.26
N GLN A 25 -14.93 -0.17 -9.18
CA GLN A 25 -14.41 -0.83 -10.38
C GLN A 25 -13.50 -2.00 -10.01
N ARG A 26 -13.64 -3.12 -10.72
CA ARG A 26 -12.91 -4.35 -10.43
C ARG A 26 -11.40 -4.18 -10.39
N GLU A 27 -10.83 -3.38 -11.29
CA GLU A 27 -9.40 -3.08 -11.29
C GLU A 27 -8.96 -2.39 -9.98
N VAL A 28 -9.77 -1.45 -9.48
CA VAL A 28 -9.48 -0.75 -8.22
C VAL A 28 -9.62 -1.70 -7.02
N ALA A 29 -10.64 -2.55 -7.02
CA ALA A 29 -10.82 -3.59 -6.01
C ALA A 29 -9.63 -4.56 -5.94
N ARG A 30 -9.15 -5.01 -7.11
CA ARG A 30 -7.96 -5.88 -7.22
C ARG A 30 -6.71 -5.20 -6.69
N ARG A 31 -6.48 -3.94 -7.05
CA ARG A 31 -5.35 -3.14 -6.51
C ARG A 31 -5.39 -3.02 -5.00
N ILE A 32 -6.56 -2.77 -4.41
CA ILE A 32 -6.69 -2.69 -2.95
C ILE A 32 -6.32 -4.02 -2.27
N CYS A 33 -6.77 -5.14 -2.84
CA CYS A 33 -6.56 -6.47 -2.30
C CYS A 33 -5.27 -7.16 -2.79
N ALA A 34 -4.42 -6.45 -3.52
CA ALA A 34 -3.25 -7.03 -4.18
C ALA A 34 -2.18 -7.47 -3.17
N ALA A 35 -1.68 -8.69 -3.33
CA ALA A 35 -0.51 -9.19 -2.61
C ALA A 35 0.79 -8.58 -3.14
N PRO A 36 1.88 -8.58 -2.35
CA PRO A 36 3.21 -8.17 -2.81
C PRO A 36 3.63 -8.87 -4.11
N ASN A 37 4.49 -8.20 -4.87
CA ASN A 37 5.06 -8.70 -6.13
C ASN A 37 4.03 -9.03 -7.22
N THR A 38 2.85 -8.41 -7.18
CA THR A 38 1.83 -8.48 -8.24
C THR A 38 1.73 -7.16 -9.00
N PRO A 39 1.29 -7.16 -10.28
CA PRO A 39 1.15 -5.92 -11.05
C PRO A 39 0.22 -4.88 -10.40
N ASP A 40 -0.80 -5.35 -9.68
CA ASP A 40 -1.82 -4.52 -9.04
C ASP A 40 -1.37 -3.97 -7.66
N TYR A 41 -0.27 -4.48 -7.09
CA TYR A 41 0.25 -4.07 -5.80
C TYR A 41 0.83 -2.65 -5.81
N GLY A 42 0.49 -1.84 -4.82
CA GLY A 42 0.90 -0.44 -4.78
C GLY A 42 0.90 0.16 -3.38
N ALA A 43 1.30 1.43 -3.30
CA ALA A 43 1.24 2.20 -2.06
C ALA A 43 -0.16 2.23 -1.44
N PHE A 44 -1.22 2.25 -2.26
CA PHE A 44 -2.59 2.24 -1.75
C PHE A 44 -3.02 0.86 -1.23
N SER A 45 -2.51 -0.24 -1.81
CA SER A 45 -2.70 -1.60 -1.28
C SER A 45 -2.14 -1.67 0.14
N LEU A 46 -0.90 -1.24 0.32
CA LEU A 46 -0.22 -1.18 1.62
C LEU A 46 -0.95 -0.30 2.62
N PHE A 47 -1.39 0.90 2.20
CA PHE A 47 -2.18 1.78 3.05
C PHE A 47 -3.46 1.09 3.54
N VAL A 48 -4.25 0.49 2.66
CA VAL A 48 -5.49 -0.18 3.09
C VAL A 48 -5.18 -1.38 3.98
N GLN A 49 -4.18 -2.20 3.63
CA GLN A 49 -3.77 -3.38 4.40
C GLN A 49 -3.20 -3.03 5.79
N TRP A 50 -2.62 -1.84 5.95
CA TRP A 50 -2.10 -1.35 7.23
C TRP A 50 -3.21 -1.05 8.25
N TYR A 51 -4.33 -0.49 7.80
CA TYR A 51 -5.45 -0.15 8.70
C TYR A 51 -6.55 -1.21 8.73
N THR A 52 -6.63 -2.08 7.73
CA THR A 52 -7.75 -3.00 7.52
C THR A 52 -7.31 -4.37 7.01
N HIS A 53 -8.21 -5.33 7.07
CA HIS A 53 -8.19 -6.57 6.31
C HIS A 53 -9.08 -6.40 5.08
N PRO A 54 -8.52 -6.10 3.89
CA PRO A 54 -9.29 -6.03 2.65
C PRO A 54 -9.63 -7.43 2.12
N GLU A 55 -10.87 -7.62 1.71
CA GLU A 55 -11.39 -8.86 1.13
C GLU A 55 -12.21 -8.55 -0.14
N LEU A 56 -11.93 -9.29 -1.23
CA LEU A 56 -12.75 -9.28 -2.44
C LEU A 56 -13.93 -10.25 -2.24
N LEU A 57 -15.16 -9.73 -2.22
CA LEU A 57 -16.34 -10.55 -1.99
C LEU A 57 -16.86 -11.18 -3.29
N PHE A 58 -17.26 -10.36 -4.26
CA PHE A 58 -17.78 -10.83 -5.55
C PHE A 58 -17.77 -9.73 -6.62
N ASP A 59 -17.81 -10.13 -7.89
CA ASP A 59 -17.95 -9.25 -9.05
C ASP A 59 -19.42 -8.90 -9.32
N VAL A 60 -19.68 -7.66 -9.75
CA VAL A 60 -20.99 -7.18 -10.19
C VAL A 60 -20.90 -6.83 -11.68
N PRO A 61 -21.58 -7.58 -12.56
CA PRO A 61 -21.48 -7.40 -13.99
C PRO A 61 -22.17 -6.11 -14.47
N PRO A 62 -21.76 -5.53 -15.62
CA PRO A 62 -22.28 -4.25 -16.08
C PRO A 62 -23.81 -4.22 -16.32
N HIS A 63 -24.42 -5.33 -16.70
CA HIS A 63 -25.87 -5.39 -16.96
C HIS A 63 -26.73 -5.18 -15.70
N CYS A 64 -26.14 -5.16 -14.50
CA CYS A 64 -26.82 -4.79 -13.26
C CYS A 64 -27.04 -3.28 -13.09
N PHE A 65 -26.58 -2.44 -14.03
CA PHE A 65 -26.63 -0.98 -13.93
C PHE A 65 -27.39 -0.35 -15.10
N HIS A 66 -27.97 0.83 -14.87
CA HIS A 66 -28.58 1.66 -15.91
C HIS A 66 -28.14 3.13 -15.78
N PRO A 67 -27.50 3.73 -16.81
CA PRO A 67 -27.00 3.09 -18.02
C PRO A 67 -25.88 2.08 -17.73
N GLN A 68 -25.72 1.07 -18.59
CA GLN A 68 -24.71 0.03 -18.43
C GLN A 68 -23.28 0.61 -18.58
N PRO A 69 -22.38 0.42 -17.60
CA PRO A 69 -21.00 0.84 -17.69
C PRO A 69 -20.19 -0.06 -18.64
N LYS A 70 -19.01 0.40 -19.04
CA LYS A 70 -18.09 -0.37 -19.91
C LYS A 70 -17.27 -1.44 -19.16
N VAL A 71 -17.32 -1.43 -17.83
CA VAL A 71 -16.41 -2.19 -16.96
C VAL A 71 -17.16 -2.88 -15.84
N THR A 72 -16.63 -4.03 -15.41
CA THR A 72 -17.12 -4.78 -14.25
C THR A 72 -16.80 -4.04 -12.95
N SER A 73 -17.73 -4.07 -12.00
CA SER A 73 -17.50 -3.64 -10.63
C SER A 73 -17.22 -4.86 -9.73
N SER A 74 -16.67 -4.65 -8.55
CA SER A 74 -16.54 -5.66 -7.51
C SER A 74 -16.91 -5.05 -6.17
N VAL A 75 -17.50 -5.87 -5.31
CA VAL A 75 -17.75 -5.53 -3.92
C VAL A 75 -16.55 -5.99 -3.09
N ILE A 76 -15.99 -5.08 -2.31
CA ILE A 76 -14.94 -5.37 -1.33
C ILE A 76 -15.42 -5.05 0.08
N ARG A 77 -14.88 -5.77 1.06
CA ARG A 77 -15.03 -5.47 2.48
C ARG A 77 -13.68 -5.10 3.06
N LEU A 78 -13.65 -4.02 3.83
CA LEU A 78 -12.49 -3.61 4.62
C LEU A 78 -12.88 -3.74 6.09
N THR A 79 -12.36 -4.75 6.76
CA THR A 79 -12.55 -4.91 8.21
C THR A 79 -11.43 -4.17 8.92
N ARG A 80 -11.76 -3.19 9.76
CA ARG A 80 -10.77 -2.44 10.54
C ARG A 80 -9.96 -3.41 11.40
N ARG A 81 -8.65 -3.17 11.47
CA ARG A 81 -7.78 -3.88 12.41
C ARG A 81 -7.88 -3.24 13.79
N GLU A 82 -8.02 -4.08 14.82
CA GLU A 82 -7.91 -3.64 16.22
C GLU A 82 -6.47 -3.21 16.53
N GLU A 83 -5.50 -4.00 16.07
CA GLU A 83 -4.07 -3.75 16.19
C GLU A 83 -3.39 -3.61 14.83
N LYS A 84 -2.37 -2.75 14.75
CA LYS A 84 -1.58 -2.60 13.51
C LYS A 84 -0.87 -3.91 13.16
N PRO A 85 -0.63 -4.21 11.87
CA PRO A 85 0.02 -5.44 11.46
C PRO A 85 1.40 -5.66 12.08
N CYS A 86 2.13 -4.56 12.34
CA CYS A 86 3.41 -4.53 13.00
C CYS A 86 3.53 -3.22 13.80
N ALA A 87 4.34 -3.22 14.86
CA ALA A 87 4.78 -1.98 15.50
C ALA A 87 5.84 -1.29 14.63
N VAL A 88 5.76 0.03 14.50
CA VAL A 88 6.74 0.85 13.75
C VAL A 88 7.08 2.08 14.58
N SER A 89 8.35 2.50 14.54
CA SER A 89 8.84 3.66 15.29
C SER A 89 8.24 4.99 14.80
N ASP A 90 8.02 5.11 13.49
CA ASP A 90 7.45 6.29 12.85
C ASP A 90 6.53 5.90 11.68
N GLU A 91 5.21 5.97 11.90
CA GLU A 91 4.19 5.66 10.89
C GLU A 91 4.19 6.68 9.74
N GLU A 92 4.56 7.94 9.98
CA GLU A 92 4.63 8.96 8.94
C GLU A 92 5.81 8.68 8.00
N LEU A 93 6.97 8.37 8.56
CA LEU A 93 8.14 7.95 7.80
C LEU A 93 7.88 6.68 6.99
N LEU A 94 7.20 5.68 7.57
CA LEU A 94 6.77 4.46 6.86
C LEU A 94 6.01 4.80 5.58
N PHE A 95 4.98 5.65 5.67
CA PHE A 95 4.19 6.01 4.50
C PHE A 95 4.95 6.91 3.50
N ARG A 96 5.91 7.72 3.96
CA ARG A 96 6.83 8.45 3.07
C ARG A 96 7.74 7.49 2.30
N ILE A 97 8.31 6.48 2.96
CA ILE A 97 9.14 5.43 2.35
C ILE A 97 8.32 4.64 1.32
N ILE A 98 7.14 4.15 1.70
CA ILE A 98 6.24 3.41 0.80
C ILE A 98 5.93 4.26 -0.44
N ARG A 99 5.53 5.53 -0.25
CA ARG A 99 5.24 6.42 -1.39
C ARG A 99 6.47 6.62 -2.28
N ALA A 100 7.65 6.86 -1.71
CA ALA A 100 8.89 7.01 -2.46
C ALA A 100 9.22 5.76 -3.29
N ALA A 101 9.06 4.57 -2.70
CA ALA A 101 9.29 3.29 -3.36
C ALA A 101 8.38 3.08 -4.58
N PHE A 102 7.09 3.39 -4.48
CA PHE A 102 6.14 3.20 -5.57
C PHE A 102 6.12 4.32 -6.61
N ASN A 103 6.55 5.54 -6.26
CA ASN A 103 6.73 6.63 -7.23
C ASN A 103 7.80 6.30 -8.28
N GLN A 104 8.77 5.43 -7.94
CA GLN A 104 9.81 4.96 -8.86
C GLN A 104 9.84 3.43 -8.96
N ARG A 105 8.66 2.80 -9.11
CA ARG A 105 8.44 1.34 -9.05
C ARG A 105 9.43 0.47 -9.84
N ARG A 106 9.95 0.96 -10.98
CA ARG A 106 10.88 0.21 -11.83
C ARG A 106 12.36 0.31 -11.40
N LYS A 107 12.69 1.20 -10.46
CA LYS A 107 14.05 1.34 -9.92
C LYS A 107 14.24 0.44 -8.70
N THR A 108 15.51 0.16 -8.38
CA THR A 108 15.87 -0.46 -7.10
C THR A 108 15.42 0.42 -5.94
N LEU A 109 15.19 -0.19 -4.78
CA LEU A 109 14.70 0.48 -3.58
C LEU A 109 15.62 1.62 -3.16
N ALA A 110 16.93 1.38 -3.11
CA ALA A 110 17.93 2.42 -2.82
C ALA A 110 17.80 3.66 -3.71
N ASN A 111 17.60 3.48 -5.03
CA ASN A 111 17.42 4.59 -5.96
C ASN A 111 16.10 5.34 -5.74
N ALA A 112 15.01 4.59 -5.50
CA ALA A 112 13.70 5.17 -5.27
C ALA A 112 13.66 5.99 -3.98
N LEU A 113 14.22 5.46 -2.89
CA LEU A 113 14.23 6.10 -1.58
C LEU A 113 15.23 7.25 -1.51
N SER A 114 16.44 7.11 -2.06
CA SER A 114 17.41 8.22 -2.12
C SER A 114 16.81 9.42 -2.85
N SER A 115 16.18 9.20 -4.00
CA SER A 115 15.52 10.28 -4.75
C SER A 115 14.26 10.81 -4.07
N GLY A 116 13.48 9.97 -3.41
CA GLY A 116 12.20 10.36 -2.81
C GLY A 116 12.29 10.97 -1.41
N LEU A 117 13.35 10.65 -0.66
CA LEU A 117 13.61 11.16 0.68
C LEU A 117 14.72 12.21 0.72
N GLY A 118 15.52 12.35 -0.35
CA GLY A 118 16.64 13.29 -0.40
C GLY A 118 17.83 12.86 0.45
N CYS A 119 18.00 11.55 0.68
CA CYS A 119 19.12 10.99 1.45
C CYS A 119 20.14 10.31 0.52
N GLU A 120 21.34 10.06 1.03
CA GLU A 120 22.38 9.36 0.29
C GLU A 120 21.97 7.91 0.01
N ARG A 121 22.22 7.45 -1.23
CA ARG A 121 21.96 6.06 -1.62
C ARG A 121 22.63 5.05 -0.69
N ALA A 122 23.88 5.31 -0.28
CA ALA A 122 24.63 4.44 0.63
C ALA A 122 23.93 4.25 1.99
N THR A 123 23.23 5.28 2.48
CA THR A 123 22.45 5.18 3.74
C THR A 123 21.32 4.17 3.60
N VAL A 124 20.64 4.16 2.45
CA VAL A 124 19.56 3.21 2.17
C VAL A 124 20.10 1.80 1.98
N GLU A 125 21.23 1.63 1.29
CA GLU A 125 21.83 0.30 1.09
C GLU A 125 22.30 -0.32 2.41
N GLN A 126 22.90 0.47 3.30
CA GLN A 126 23.28 0.02 4.64
C GLN A 126 22.05 -0.38 5.47
N ALA A 127 20.96 0.38 5.37
CA ALA A 127 19.71 0.02 6.04
C ALA A 127 19.13 -1.28 5.48
N GLN A 128 19.14 -1.48 4.15
CA GLN A 128 18.71 -2.72 3.50
C GLN A 128 19.52 -3.92 3.99
N GLU A 129 20.85 -3.81 4.04
CA GLU A 129 21.73 -4.87 4.51
C GLU A 129 21.47 -5.22 5.98
N ALA A 130 21.30 -4.22 6.84
CA ALA A 130 21.02 -4.41 8.26
C ALA A 130 19.69 -5.15 8.53
N VAL A 131 18.72 -5.06 7.61
CA VAL A 131 17.44 -5.80 7.71
C VAL A 131 17.38 -7.02 6.78
N GLY A 132 18.49 -7.41 6.15
CA GLY A 132 18.60 -8.62 5.32
C GLY A 132 17.93 -8.54 3.95
N LEU A 133 17.75 -7.34 3.38
CA LEU A 133 17.17 -7.14 2.04
C LEU A 133 18.26 -7.06 0.96
N ASP A 134 18.05 -7.72 -0.20
CA ASP A 134 18.97 -7.62 -1.36
C ASP A 134 19.05 -6.15 -1.83
N VAL A 135 20.26 -5.65 -2.06
CA VAL A 135 20.55 -4.27 -2.51
C VAL A 135 19.83 -3.91 -3.82
N ARG A 136 19.54 -4.91 -4.66
CA ARG A 136 18.85 -4.79 -5.95
C ARG A 136 17.33 -4.96 -5.85
N ILE A 137 16.79 -5.22 -4.65
CA ILE A 137 15.34 -5.37 -4.45
C ILE A 137 14.60 -4.12 -4.90
N ARG A 138 13.36 -4.30 -5.37
CA ARG A 138 12.44 -3.20 -5.71
C ARG A 138 11.34 -3.12 -4.68
N GLY A 139 10.78 -1.92 -4.49
CA GLY A 139 9.72 -1.69 -3.52
C GLY A 139 8.49 -2.59 -3.68
N GLU A 140 8.17 -3.00 -4.90
CA GLU A 140 7.03 -3.89 -5.16
C GLU A 140 7.17 -5.30 -4.60
N ALA A 141 8.40 -5.73 -4.27
CA ALA A 141 8.65 -7.05 -3.67
C ALA A 141 8.53 -7.04 -2.13
N LEU A 142 8.53 -5.87 -1.49
CA LEU A 142 8.46 -5.76 -0.04
C LEU A 142 7.02 -5.91 0.45
N ASP A 143 6.87 -6.67 1.53
CA ASP A 143 5.65 -6.70 2.33
C ASP A 143 5.68 -5.63 3.45
N LEU A 144 4.59 -5.53 4.21
CA LEU A 144 4.48 -4.56 5.31
C LEU A 144 5.58 -4.74 6.36
N GLY A 145 5.91 -5.98 6.73
CA GLY A 145 6.95 -6.26 7.71
C GLY A 145 8.32 -5.77 7.26
N SER A 146 8.68 -6.03 5.99
CA SER A 146 9.93 -5.55 5.39
C SER A 146 9.99 -4.02 5.31
N PHE A 147 8.87 -3.37 4.97
CA PHE A 147 8.80 -1.91 4.98
C PHE A 147 8.96 -1.32 6.40
N VAL A 148 8.38 -1.97 7.41
CA VAL A 148 8.49 -1.56 8.82
C VAL A 148 9.93 -1.71 9.32
N ALA A 149 10.55 -2.87 9.12
CA ALA A 149 11.94 -3.10 9.51
C ALA A 149 12.89 -2.09 8.87
N LEU A 150 12.71 -1.83 7.58
CA LEU A 150 13.50 -0.82 6.86
C LEU A 150 13.26 0.60 7.40
N THR A 151 12.01 0.92 7.76
CA THR A 151 11.65 2.23 8.33
C THR A 151 12.37 2.45 9.65
N ASP A 152 12.30 1.48 10.57
CA ASP A 152 12.94 1.58 11.87
C ASP A 152 14.46 1.68 11.77
N GLU A 153 15.07 1.02 10.78
CA GLU A 153 16.50 1.14 10.54
C GLU A 153 16.89 2.47 9.90
N LEU A 154 16.11 2.98 8.95
CA LEU A 154 16.33 4.30 8.36
C LEU A 154 16.13 5.44 9.37
N ALA A 155 15.17 5.31 10.29
CA ALA A 155 14.91 6.31 11.32
C ALA A 155 16.12 6.56 12.25
N LYS A 156 17.03 5.59 12.38
CA LYS A 156 18.27 5.73 13.18
C LYS A 156 19.39 6.46 12.42
N ARG A 157 19.24 6.62 11.10
CA ARG A 157 20.30 7.06 10.17
C ARG A 157 20.00 8.39 9.49
N LEU A 158 18.72 8.79 9.48
CA LEU A 158 18.23 10.09 9.00
C LEU A 158 18.22 11.10 10.14
#